data_AF-A0A0Q5Z1D6-F1
#
_entry.id   AF-A0A0Q5Z1D6-F1
#
_cell.length_a   1.000
_cell.length_b   1.000
_cell.length_c   1.000
_cell.angle_alpha   90.00
_cell.angle_beta   90.00
_cell.angle_gamma   90.00
#
_symmetry.space_group_name_H-M   'P 1'
#
loop_
_entity.id
_entity.type
_entity.pdbx_description
1 polymer ?
#
loop_
_entity_poly.entity_id
_entity_poly.type
_entity_poly.pdbx_seq_one_letter_code
_entity_poly.pdbx_strand_id
1 'polypeptide(L)'
;MMRSAVEWLIITGLAVGFAASAQAEEVDIGKAEFQSSCASCHGADAKGKGPVSSQLKTPASDLTLLAKNNNGVFPANAVYEIIYGSKSVPAHGSREMPIWGERFNPIVSLPHAVDPSYWQKAGPQQSPEVVVRTRILAVIDYLNRIQQK
;
A
#
# COMPACT_ATOMS: atom_id res chain seq x y z
N MET A 1 -65.13 29.64 26.10
CA MET A 1 -64.85 28.26 25.68
C MET A 1 -63.51 28.26 24.95
N MET A 2 -62.43 28.16 25.72
CA MET A 2 -61.06 28.02 25.26
C MET A 2 -60.83 26.55 24.96
N ARG A 3 -60.67 26.19 23.69
CA ARG A 3 -60.14 24.91 23.18
C ARG A 3 -60.07 25.06 21.66
N SER A 4 -58.98 24.58 21.05
CA SER A 4 -58.80 24.44 19.59
C SER A 4 -58.12 25.57 18.80
N ALA A 5 -57.06 26.19 19.32
CA ALA A 5 -56.08 26.85 18.44
C ALA A 5 -54.61 26.77 18.90
N VAL A 6 -54.32 26.01 19.96
CA VAL A 6 -52.93 25.80 20.43
C VAL A 6 -52.21 24.71 19.61
N GLU A 7 -52.92 24.04 18.68
CA GLU A 7 -52.37 22.94 17.87
C GLU A 7 -51.56 23.40 16.64
N TRP A 8 -51.40 24.71 16.42
CA TRP A 8 -50.68 25.26 15.26
C TRP A 8 -49.30 25.87 15.59
N LEU A 9 -48.68 25.46 16.70
CA LEU A 9 -47.36 25.96 17.12
C LEU A 9 -46.34 24.84 17.43
N ILE A 10 -46.40 23.71 16.70
CA ILE A 10 -45.32 22.69 16.72
C ILE A 10 -44.96 22.23 15.30
N ILE A 11 -44.82 23.17 14.35
CA ILE A 11 -44.21 22.89 13.04
C ILE A 11 -43.17 23.97 12.70
N THR A 12 -42.25 24.20 13.63
CA THR A 12 -40.97 24.85 13.34
C THR A 12 -39.87 24.07 14.06
N GLY A 13 -39.88 22.75 13.85
CA GLY A 13 -38.78 21.88 14.24
C GLY A 13 -37.57 22.18 13.39
N LEU A 14 -36.53 22.70 14.04
CA LEU A 14 -35.15 22.84 13.54
C LEU A 14 -34.76 21.66 12.65
N ALA A 15 -34.64 21.90 11.35
CA ALA A 15 -33.85 21.06 10.45
C ALA A 15 -32.54 21.81 10.13
N VAL A 16 -31.70 22.02 11.15
CA VAL A 16 -30.27 22.28 10.91
C VAL A 16 -29.68 20.92 10.55
N GLY A 17 -29.71 20.59 9.26
CA GLY A 17 -29.04 19.43 8.72
C GLY A 17 -27.55 19.54 9.02
N PHE A 18 -27.08 18.78 10.01
CA PHE A 18 -25.67 18.44 10.12
C PHE A 18 -25.31 17.62 8.88
N ALA A 19 -24.83 18.29 7.84
CA ALA A 19 -24.07 17.63 6.79
C ALA A 19 -22.76 17.16 7.43
N ALA A 20 -22.80 15.99 8.07
CA ALA A 20 -21.60 15.24 8.40
C ALA A 20 -20.99 14.81 7.07
N SER A 21 -20.09 15.64 6.54
CA SER A 21 -19.20 15.26 5.46
C SER A 21 -18.37 14.08 5.97
N ALA A 22 -18.77 12.87 5.59
CA ALA A 22 -17.96 11.67 5.76
C ALA A 22 -16.67 11.89 4.96
N GLN A 23 -15.61 12.31 5.63
CA GLN A 23 -14.27 12.25 5.06
C GLN A 23 -13.93 10.77 4.98
N ALA A 24 -14.10 10.18 3.79
CA ALA A 24 -13.53 8.88 3.51
C ALA A 24 -12.02 9.01 3.74
N GLU A 25 -11.51 8.35 4.77
CA GLU A 25 -10.07 8.22 4.95
C GLU A 25 -9.54 7.49 3.72
N GLU A 26 -8.77 8.20 2.89
CA GLU A 26 -8.21 7.64 1.68
C GLU A 26 -7.28 6.49 2.08
N VAL A 27 -7.64 5.27 1.67
CA VAL A 27 -6.83 4.09 1.95
C VAL A 27 -5.51 4.24 1.21
N ASP A 28 -4.42 4.44 1.96
CA ASP A 28 -3.08 4.51 1.40
C ASP A 28 -2.61 3.09 1.01
N ILE A 29 -2.93 2.71 -0.24
CA ILE A 29 -2.60 1.40 -0.81
C ILE A 29 -1.09 1.16 -0.77
N GLY A 30 -0.28 2.18 -1.07
CA GLY A 30 1.17 2.07 -1.07
C GLY A 30 1.74 1.79 0.32
N LYS A 31 1.20 2.47 1.34
CA LYS A 31 1.54 2.22 2.75
C LYS A 31 1.11 0.82 3.16
N ALA A 32 -0.12 0.41 2.86
CA ALA A 32 -0.62 -0.92 3.20
C ALA A 32 0.27 -2.01 2.57
N GLU A 33 0.62 -1.84 1.30
CA GLU A 33 1.51 -2.75 0.59
C GLU A 33 2.91 -2.79 1.19
N PHE A 34 3.45 -1.63 1.59
CA PHE A 34 4.73 -1.56 2.28
C PHE A 34 4.68 -2.27 3.64
N GLN A 35 3.63 -2.06 4.42
CA GLN A 35 3.45 -2.72 5.73
C GLN A 35 3.34 -4.23 5.58
N SER A 36 2.60 -4.70 4.57
CA SER A 36 2.52 -6.12 4.29
C SER A 36 3.88 -6.64 3.84
N SER A 37 4.55 -6.01 2.87
CA SER A 37 5.59 -6.69 2.09
C SER A 37 7.02 -6.31 2.51
N CYS A 38 7.23 -5.12 3.04
CA CYS A 38 8.57 -4.55 3.27
C CYS A 38 8.91 -4.36 4.76
N ALA A 39 7.90 -4.09 5.59
CA ALA A 39 8.09 -3.65 6.98
C ALA A 39 8.69 -4.72 7.91
N SER A 40 8.59 -6.01 7.58
CA SER A 40 9.25 -7.07 8.34
C SER A 40 10.77 -6.87 8.43
N CYS A 41 11.39 -6.38 7.35
CA CYS A 41 12.81 -6.10 7.26
C CYS A 41 13.12 -4.62 7.51
N HIS A 42 12.38 -3.72 6.85
CA HIS A 42 12.65 -2.28 6.89
C HIS A 42 11.99 -1.54 8.06
N GLY A 43 11.14 -2.20 8.84
CA GLY A 43 10.37 -1.55 9.91
C GLY A 43 9.13 -0.84 9.39
N ALA A 44 8.15 -0.65 10.28
CA ALA A 44 6.91 0.07 9.94
C ALA A 44 7.17 1.54 9.58
N ASP A 45 8.26 2.11 10.08
CA ASP A 45 8.75 3.47 9.79
C ASP A 45 9.76 3.53 8.64
N ALA A 46 10.03 2.38 7.99
CA ALA A 46 10.96 2.22 6.88
C ALA A 46 12.45 2.53 7.19
N LYS A 47 12.83 2.61 8.48
CA LYS A 47 14.20 2.99 8.90
C LYS A 47 15.20 1.82 9.01
N GLY A 48 14.85 0.65 8.51
CA GLY A 48 15.72 -0.53 8.53
C GLY A 48 15.65 -1.34 9.83
N LYS A 49 14.69 -1.07 10.72
CA LYS A 49 14.55 -1.70 12.05
C LYS A 49 13.31 -2.58 12.14
N GLY A 50 13.11 -3.42 11.14
CA GLY A 50 12.00 -4.38 11.12
C GLY A 50 12.15 -5.50 12.15
N PRO A 51 11.04 -6.19 12.50
CA PRO A 51 11.06 -7.31 13.45
C PRO A 51 12.11 -8.40 13.18
N VAL A 52 12.48 -8.61 11.91
CA VAL A 52 13.51 -9.60 11.54
C VAL A 52 14.88 -8.97 11.26
N SER A 53 15.05 -7.66 11.43
CA SER A 53 16.27 -6.95 11.00
C SER A 53 17.54 -7.46 11.69
N SER A 54 17.44 -7.95 12.93
CA SER A 54 18.57 -8.51 13.68
C SER A 54 19.06 -9.87 13.14
N GLN A 55 18.23 -10.55 12.35
CA GLN A 55 18.54 -11.86 11.76
C GLN A 55 19.15 -11.71 10.35
N LEU A 56 19.14 -10.50 9.78
CA LEU A 56 19.69 -10.24 8.46
C LEU A 56 21.23 -10.18 8.53
N LYS A 57 21.90 -10.90 7.63
CA LYS A 57 23.37 -10.80 7.47
C LYS A 57 23.80 -9.40 7.05
N THR A 58 22.99 -8.74 6.22
CA THR A 58 23.16 -7.34 5.81
C THR A 58 22.00 -6.54 6.39
N PRO A 59 22.25 -5.47 7.16
CA PRO A 59 21.17 -4.65 7.70
C PRO A 59 20.28 -4.10 6.59
N ALA A 60 18.97 -4.11 6.82
CA ALA A 60 18.03 -3.43 5.95
C ALA A 60 18.33 -1.93 5.92
N SER A 61 18.32 -1.34 4.72
CA SER A 61 18.58 0.09 4.55
C SER A 61 17.44 0.94 5.15
N ASP A 62 17.80 2.14 5.60
CA ASP A 62 16.81 3.20 5.87
C ASP A 62 16.30 3.73 4.53
N LEU A 63 15.06 3.37 4.19
CA LEU A 63 14.43 3.74 2.93
C LEU A 63 13.94 5.19 2.93
N THR A 64 13.92 5.86 4.08
CA THR A 64 13.54 7.29 4.17
C THR A 64 14.67 8.23 3.73
N LEU A 65 15.87 7.69 3.48
CA LEU A 65 17.06 8.44 3.07
C LEU A 65 17.44 8.26 1.60
N LEU A 66 16.62 7.56 0.80
CA LEU A 66 16.94 7.25 -0.60
C LEU A 66 17.16 8.51 -1.45
N ALA A 67 16.31 9.53 -1.30
CA ALA A 67 16.47 10.79 -2.01
C ALA A 67 17.73 11.54 -1.55
N LYS A 68 17.96 11.63 -0.24
CA LYS A 68 19.17 12.27 0.33
C LYS A 68 20.45 11.61 -0.18
N ASN A 69 20.47 10.29 -0.26
CA ASN A 69 21.60 9.50 -0.75
C ASN A 69 21.72 9.54 -2.29
N ASN A 70 20.75 10.15 -2.99
CA ASN A 70 20.70 10.30 -4.44
C ASN A 70 20.50 11.78 -4.83
N ASN A 71 21.35 12.66 -4.31
CA ASN A 71 21.40 14.09 -4.64
C ASN A 71 20.06 14.84 -4.47
N GLY A 72 19.23 14.42 -3.51
CA GLY A 72 17.93 15.02 -3.23
C GLY A 72 16.80 14.52 -4.15
N VAL A 73 17.07 13.61 -5.08
CA VAL A 73 16.09 13.07 -6.02
C VAL A 73 15.77 11.63 -5.67
N PHE A 74 14.50 11.29 -5.49
CA PHE A 74 14.10 9.90 -5.23
C PHE A 74 14.36 9.01 -6.46
N PRO A 75 15.13 7.91 -6.34
CA PRO A 75 15.55 7.09 -7.47
C PRO A 75 14.49 6.06 -7.89
N ALA A 76 13.32 6.52 -8.34
CA ALA A 76 12.14 5.67 -8.60
C ALA A 76 12.42 4.47 -9.51
N ASN A 77 13.11 4.68 -10.64
CA ASN A 77 13.43 3.59 -11.58
C ASN A 77 14.35 2.54 -10.96
N ALA A 78 15.37 2.95 -10.20
CA ALA A 78 16.27 2.01 -9.55
C ALA A 78 15.55 1.19 -8.47
N VAL A 79 14.65 1.83 -7.71
CA VAL A 79 13.81 1.14 -6.72
C VAL A 79 12.89 0.14 -7.43
N TYR A 80 12.26 0.54 -8.55
CA TYR A 80 11.43 -0.35 -9.36
C TYR A 80 12.21 -1.58 -9.83
N GLU A 81 13.40 -1.40 -10.41
CA GLU A 81 14.21 -2.51 -10.90
C GLU A 81 14.62 -3.50 -9.80
N ILE A 82 14.87 -3.00 -8.58
CA ILE A 82 15.18 -3.83 -7.42
C ILE A 82 13.96 -4.63 -6.99
N ILE A 83 12.79 -3.99 -6.82
CA ILE A 83 11.57 -4.67 -6.38
C ILE A 83 11.07 -5.65 -7.46
N TYR A 84 11.14 -5.25 -8.73
CA TYR A 84 10.78 -6.09 -9.87
C TYR A 84 11.79 -7.24 -10.11
N GLY A 85 13.00 -7.12 -9.56
CA GLY A 85 14.06 -8.13 -9.65
C GLY A 85 14.83 -8.12 -10.97
N SER A 86 14.76 -7.06 -11.78
CA SER A 86 15.66 -6.87 -12.93
C SER A 86 17.05 -6.40 -12.50
N LYS A 87 17.19 -5.86 -11.28
CA LYS A 87 18.46 -5.51 -10.63
C LYS A 87 18.58 -6.23 -9.30
N SER A 88 19.62 -7.04 -9.13
CA SER A 88 19.84 -7.78 -7.89
C SER A 88 20.51 -6.90 -6.82
N VAL A 89 20.04 -7.06 -5.58
CA VAL A 89 20.74 -6.60 -4.39
C VAL A 89 21.06 -7.85 -3.57
N PRO A 90 22.32 -8.12 -3.20
CA PRO A 90 22.68 -9.35 -2.49
C PRO A 90 21.84 -9.63 -1.24
N ALA A 91 21.35 -8.58 -0.58
CA ALA A 91 20.48 -8.66 0.59
C ALA A 91 19.01 -9.06 0.28
N HIS A 92 18.54 -8.92 -0.96
CA HIS A 92 17.15 -9.21 -1.36
C HIS A 92 16.95 -10.60 -1.98
N GLY A 93 17.99 -11.43 -2.07
CA GLY A 93 17.91 -12.81 -2.61
C GLY A 93 17.69 -12.87 -4.13
N SER A 94 17.37 -14.06 -4.65
CA SER A 94 16.99 -14.26 -6.05
C SER A 94 15.52 -13.85 -6.30
N ARG A 95 15.17 -13.63 -7.57
CA ARG A 95 13.80 -13.33 -8.02
C ARG A 95 12.82 -14.48 -7.78
N GLU A 96 13.31 -15.71 -7.62
CA GLU A 96 12.47 -16.88 -7.40
C GLU A 96 11.67 -16.66 -6.12
N MET A 97 10.36 -16.55 -6.29
CA MET A 97 9.46 -15.99 -5.29
C MET A 97 9.04 -17.04 -4.26
N PRO A 98 9.50 -16.90 -3.01
CA PRO A 98 8.65 -17.22 -1.86
C PRO A 98 8.47 -16.05 -0.87
N ILE A 99 9.25 -14.95 -0.97
CA ILE A 99 9.10 -13.80 -0.05
C ILE A 99 8.20 -12.69 -0.62
N TRP A 100 8.33 -12.38 -1.90
CA TRP A 100 7.58 -11.30 -2.55
C TRP A 100 6.35 -11.82 -3.33
N GLY A 101 6.42 -12.99 -3.94
CA GLY A 101 5.37 -13.49 -4.84
C GLY A 101 4.12 -13.99 -4.17
N GLU A 102 4.23 -14.73 -3.06
CA GLU A 102 3.04 -15.13 -2.29
C GLU A 102 2.25 -13.91 -1.80
N ARG A 103 2.95 -12.79 -1.54
CA ARG A 103 2.34 -11.57 -1.01
C ARG A 103 1.85 -10.61 -2.10
N PHE A 104 2.56 -10.49 -3.22
CA PHE A 104 2.17 -9.67 -4.38
C PHE A 104 1.13 -10.34 -5.29
N ASN A 105 0.90 -11.64 -5.13
CA ASN A 105 -0.15 -12.36 -5.81
C ASN A 105 -1.50 -12.15 -5.07
N PRO A 106 -2.58 -11.73 -5.73
CA PRO A 106 -3.91 -11.59 -5.10
C PRO A 106 -4.55 -12.94 -4.67
N ILE A 107 -3.80 -14.04 -4.73
CA ILE A 107 -4.23 -15.43 -4.50
C ILE A 107 -3.99 -15.84 -3.03
N VAL A 108 -3.77 -14.91 -2.11
CA VAL A 108 -3.70 -15.25 -0.67
C VAL A 108 -5.05 -15.78 -0.13
N SER A 109 -6.09 -15.83 -0.96
CA SER A 109 -7.40 -16.47 -0.65
C SER A 109 -7.76 -17.68 -1.51
N LEU A 110 -6.90 -18.11 -2.45
CA LEU A 110 -7.19 -19.25 -3.33
C LEU A 110 -6.09 -20.33 -3.23
N PRO A 111 -6.42 -21.61 -3.43
CA PRO A 111 -5.44 -22.70 -3.41
C PRO A 111 -4.28 -22.40 -4.37
N HIS A 112 -3.05 -22.74 -3.98
CA HIS A 112 -1.78 -22.39 -4.63
C HIS A 112 -1.54 -22.98 -6.04
N ALA A 113 -2.58 -23.17 -6.82
CA ALA A 113 -2.53 -23.43 -8.24
C ALA A 113 -3.73 -22.76 -8.89
N VAL A 114 -3.66 -21.44 -9.12
CA VAL A 114 -4.50 -20.89 -10.18
C VAL A 114 -4.05 -21.55 -11.48
N ASP A 115 -4.96 -22.28 -12.08
CA ASP A 115 -4.84 -22.67 -13.48
C ASP A 115 -4.41 -21.43 -14.29
N PRO A 116 -3.34 -21.50 -15.11
CA PRO A 116 -2.94 -20.41 -16.00
C PRO A 116 -4.10 -19.83 -16.84
N SER A 117 -5.15 -20.62 -17.09
CA SER A 117 -6.38 -20.22 -17.77
C SER A 117 -7.23 -19.22 -16.98
N TYR A 118 -7.07 -19.11 -15.66
CA TYR A 118 -7.77 -18.15 -14.81
C TYR A 118 -7.48 -16.71 -15.27
N TRP A 119 -6.21 -16.41 -15.54
CA TRP A 119 -5.77 -15.08 -15.98
C TRP A 119 -6.19 -14.74 -17.41
N GLN A 120 -6.36 -15.77 -18.24
CA GLN A 120 -6.90 -15.58 -19.59
C GLN A 120 -8.37 -15.15 -19.56
N LYS A 121 -9.10 -15.49 -18.50
CA LYS A 121 -10.52 -15.10 -18.29
C LYS A 121 -10.70 -13.81 -17.49
N ALA A 122 -9.73 -13.43 -16.68
CA ALA A 122 -9.77 -12.28 -15.77
C ALA A 122 -9.71 -10.90 -16.51
N GLY A 123 -9.41 -10.88 -17.80
CA GLY A 123 -9.24 -9.65 -18.57
C GLY A 123 -7.91 -8.94 -18.30
N PRO A 124 -7.54 -7.94 -19.12
CA PRO A 124 -6.17 -7.40 -19.16
C PRO A 124 -5.73 -6.73 -17.86
N GLN A 125 -6.66 -6.07 -17.14
CA GLN A 125 -6.38 -5.39 -15.88
C GLN A 125 -6.14 -6.34 -14.70
N GLN A 126 -6.60 -7.59 -14.81
CA GLN A 126 -6.37 -8.62 -13.81
C GLN A 126 -5.24 -9.57 -14.23
N SER A 127 -4.53 -9.28 -15.33
CA SER A 127 -3.33 -10.06 -15.66
C SER A 127 -2.30 -9.95 -14.53
N PRO A 128 -1.57 -11.03 -14.19
CA PRO A 128 -0.61 -11.04 -13.09
C PRO A 128 0.42 -9.93 -13.20
N GLU A 129 0.88 -9.68 -14.42
CA GLU A 129 1.89 -8.67 -14.69
C GLU A 129 1.37 -7.25 -14.40
N VAL A 130 0.13 -6.94 -14.78
CA VAL A 130 -0.46 -5.62 -14.49
C VAL A 130 -0.64 -5.43 -12.99
N VAL A 131 -1.17 -6.45 -12.29
CA VAL A 131 -1.35 -6.39 -10.84
C VAL A 131 -0.02 -6.20 -10.11
N VAL A 132 1.01 -6.97 -10.47
CA VAL A 132 2.36 -6.84 -9.88
C VAL A 132 2.90 -5.43 -10.11
N ARG A 133 2.85 -4.92 -11.34
CA ARG A 133 3.35 -3.58 -11.67
C ARG A 133 2.63 -2.50 -10.88
N THR A 134 1.29 -2.55 -10.81
CA THR A 134 0.50 -1.57 -10.06
C THR A 134 0.84 -1.57 -8.58
N ARG A 135 1.03 -2.75 -7.96
CA ARG A 135 1.43 -2.85 -6.54
C ARG A 135 2.84 -2.32 -6.29
N ILE A 136 3.79 -2.63 -7.16
CA ILE A 136 5.15 -2.08 -7.08
C ILE A 136 5.12 -0.55 -7.16
N LEU A 137 4.37 0.00 -8.13
CA LEU A 137 4.24 1.45 -8.30
C LEU A 137 3.59 2.13 -7.09
N ALA A 138 2.59 1.50 -6.46
CA ALA A 138 2.00 2.00 -5.23
C ALA A 138 3.02 2.09 -4.07
N VAL A 139 3.88 1.08 -3.90
CA VAL A 139 4.96 1.12 -2.91
C VAL A 139 5.97 2.22 -3.24
N ILE A 140 6.35 2.37 -4.51
CA ILE A 140 7.29 3.40 -4.96
C ILE A 140 6.75 4.80 -4.66
N ASP A 141 5.46 5.05 -4.91
CA ASP A 141 4.81 6.31 -4.54
C ASP A 141 4.90 6.56 -3.03
N TYR A 142 4.53 5.57 -2.22
CA TYR A 142 4.62 5.69 -0.76
C TYR A 142 6.05 5.98 -0.30
N LEU A 143 7.04 5.25 -0.82
CA LEU A 143 8.45 5.46 -0.51
C LEU A 143 8.90 6.88 -0.89
N ASN A 144 8.47 7.40 -2.04
CA ASN A 144 8.76 8.76 -2.45
C ASN A 144 8.19 9.80 -1.46
N ARG A 145 6.96 9.58 -0.96
CA ARG A 145 6.29 10.50 -0.02
C ARG A 145 6.93 10.54 1.38
N ILE A 146 7.59 9.46 1.82
CA ILE A 146 8.19 9.37 3.17
C ILE A 146 9.67 9.78 3.24
N GLN A 147 10.23 10.32 2.15
CA GLN A 147 11.63 10.75 2.15
C GLN A 147 11.85 11.90 3.15
N GLN A 148 12.94 11.82 3.90
CA GLN A 148 13.40 12.92 4.74
C GLN A 148 13.89 14.07 3.86
N LYS A 149 13.56 15.30 4.25
CA LYS A 149 13.99 16.53 3.58
C LYS A 149 15.40 16.93 4.01
#